data_AF-A0A528B729-F1
#
_entry.id   AF-A0A528B729-F1
#
_cell.length_a   1.000
_cell.length_b   1.000
_cell.length_c   1.000
_cell.angle_alpha   90.00
_cell.angle_beta   90.00
_cell.angle_gamma   90.00
#
_symmetry.space_group_name_H-M   'P 1'
#
loop_
_entity.id
_entity.type
_entity.pdbx_description
1 polymer ?
#
loop_
_entity_poly.entity_id
_entity_poly.type
_entity_poly.pdbx_seq_one_letter_code
_entity_poly.pdbx_strand_id
1 'polypeptide(L)' 'MNKSKELVDQAARLIYTDAPYIMLCYPKMLQAYRKDCLEGWGEDLTLWSYSPFDRLKPI' A
#
# COMPACT_ATOMS: atom_id res chain seq x y z
N MET A 1 10.37 14.88 -18.84
CA MET A 1 10.57 14.12 -17.59
C MET A 1 10.97 14.98 -16.40
N ASN A 2 11.72 16.08 -16.56
CA ASN A 2 12.26 16.86 -15.44
C ASN A 2 11.21 17.70 -14.67
N LYS A 3 10.27 18.34 -15.38
CA LYS A 3 9.23 19.18 -14.76
C LYS A 3 8.34 18.43 -13.75
N SER A 4 8.09 17.14 -14.00
CA SER A 4 7.30 16.31 -13.06
C SER A 4 8.07 16.08 -11.75
N LYS A 5 9.37 15.79 -11.83
CA LYS A 5 10.23 15.62 -10.65
C LYS A 5 10.30 16.91 -9.83
N GLU A 6 10.52 18.06 -10.48
CA GLU A 6 10.59 19.36 -9.80
C GLU A 6 9.31 19.68 -9.02
N LEU A 7 8.14 19.37 -9.59
CA LEU A 7 6.85 19.57 -8.92
C LEU A 7 6.68 18.63 -7.72
N VAL A 8 7.12 17.37 -7.83
CA VAL A 8 7.10 16.41 -6.71
C VAL A 8 8.05 16.86 -5.59
N ASP A 9 9.24 17.36 -5.93
CA ASP A 9 10.22 17.85 -4.96
C ASP A 9 9.70 19.08 -4.20
N GLN A 10 9.02 20.00 -4.89
CA GLN A 10 8.38 21.16 -4.25
C GLN A 10 7.25 20.72 -3.30
N ALA A 11 6.42 19.76 -3.69
CA ALA A 11 5.35 19.24 -2.84
C ALA A 11 5.90 18.53 -1.59
N ALA A 12 6.94 17.69 -1.76
CA ALA A 12 7.58 17.00 -0.63
C ALA A 12 8.17 18.00 0.38
N ARG A 13 8.80 19.08 -0.09
CA ARG A 13 9.31 20.15 0.77
C ARG A 13 8.21 20.82 1.58
N LEU A 14 7.08 21.15 0.94
CA LEU A 14 5.93 21.73 1.64
C LEU A 14 5.37 20.79 2.72
N ILE A 15 5.27 19.49 2.42
CA ILE A 15 4.65 18.49 3.32
C ILE A 15 5.56 18.11 4.49
N TYR A 16 6.88 18.05 4.29
CA TYR A 16 7.81 17.54 5.31
C TYR A 16 8.67 18.62 5.98
N THR A 17 8.93 19.74 5.32
CA THR A 17 9.81 20.80 5.83
C THR A 17 9.03 22.01 6.30
N ASP A 18 8.08 22.49 5.48
CA ASP A 18 7.44 23.80 5.70
C ASP A 18 6.12 23.70 6.49
N ALA A 19 5.42 22.55 6.41
CA ALA A 19 4.29 22.20 7.27
C ALA A 19 4.66 20.94 8.08
N PRO A 20 4.64 20.95 9.42
CA PRO A 20 5.18 19.86 10.22
C PRO A 20 4.20 18.68 10.32
N TYR A 21 3.94 18.00 9.21
CA TYR A 21 3.31 16.69 9.26
C TYR A 21 4.31 15.70 9.85
N ILE A 22 4.06 15.27 11.08
CA ILE A 22 4.87 14.23 11.72
C ILE A 22 4.44 12.89 11.14
N MET A 23 5.29 12.30 10.29
CA MET A 23 5.13 10.92 9.82
C MET A 23 5.28 9.95 10.99
N LEU A 24 4.17 9.39 11.46
CA LEU A 24 4.20 8.42 12.56
C LEU A 24 4.56 7.02 12.07
N CYS A 25 3.91 6.57 11.00
CA CYS A 25 4.20 5.29 10.38
C CYS A 25 3.62 5.23 8.96
N TYR A 26 4.20 4.35 8.13
CA TYR A 26 3.55 3.86 6.93
C TYR A 26 2.87 2.53 7.29
N PRO A 27 1.54 2.43 7.27
CA PRO A 27 0.86 1.22 7.69
C PRO A 27 1.29 0.03 6.83
N LYS A 28 1.11 -1.18 7.34
CA LYS A 28 1.20 -2.40 6.53
C LYS A 28 -0.17 -3.03 6.49
N MET A 29 -0.50 -3.71 5.39
CA MET A 29 -1.73 -4.49 5.32
C MET A 29 -1.63 -5.66 6.33
N LEU A 30 -2.56 -5.71 7.28
CA LEU A 30 -2.70 -6.84 8.20
C LEU A 30 -3.53 -7.93 7.54
N GLN A 31 -3.05 -9.17 7.60
CA GLN A 31 -3.74 -10.32 6.99
C GLN A 31 -3.74 -11.50 7.95
N ALA A 32 -4.89 -12.17 8.06
CA ALA A 32 -5.05 -13.41 8.80
C ALA A 32 -6.04 -14.30 8.02
N TYR A 33 -5.64 -15.51 7.68
CA TYR A 33 -6.45 -16.44 6.90
C TYR A 33 -6.06 -17.89 7.20
N ARG A 34 -7.01 -18.80 6.95
CA ARG A 34 -6.81 -20.25 7.10
C ARG A 34 -6.04 -20.80 5.91
N LYS A 35 -4.88 -21.41 6.17
CA LYS A 35 -4.02 -22.03 5.15
C LYS A 35 -4.44 -23.44 4.76
N ASP A 36 -5.36 -24.03 5.51
CA ASP A 36 -5.81 -25.40 5.36
C ASP A 36 -7.17 -25.52 4.65
N CYS A 37 -7.77 -24.40 4.25
CA CYS A 37 -9.03 -24.38 3.51
C CYS A 37 -9.02 -23.51 2.26
N LEU A 38 -8.01 -22.64 2.09
CA LEU A 38 -8.02 -21.63 1.04
C LEU A 38 -6.71 -21.66 0.25
N GLU A 39 -6.83 -21.78 -1.06
CA GLU A 39 -5.77 -21.57 -2.04
C GLU A 39 -5.93 -20.20 -2.72
N GLY A 40 -4.82 -19.57 -3.11
CA GLY A 40 -4.80 -18.29 -3.84
C GLY A 40 -4.75 -17.02 -2.97
N TRP A 41 -4.80 -17.13 -1.64
CA TRP A 41 -4.56 -15.98 -0.75
C TRP A 41 -3.06 -15.79 -0.49
N GLY A 42 -2.53 -14.59 -0.76
CA GLY A 42 -1.15 -14.21 -0.43
C GLY A 42 -0.23 -14.00 -1.64
N GLU A 43 -0.65 -14.38 -2.85
CA GLU A 43 0.24 -14.33 -4.04
C GLU A 43 0.37 -12.94 -4.68
N ASP A 44 -0.53 -11.99 -4.42
CA ASP A 44 -0.39 -10.60 -4.90
C ASP A 44 -1.34 -9.63 -4.17
N LEU A 45 -1.08 -9.38 -2.89
CA LEU A 45 -1.91 -8.49 -2.05
C LEU A 45 -1.35 -7.07 -1.97
N THR A 46 -0.58 -6.65 -2.98
CA THR A 46 0.08 -5.32 -3.00
C THR A 46 -0.87 -4.14 -3.17
N LEU A 47 -2.17 -4.39 -3.29
CA LEU A 47 -3.19 -3.38 -3.53
C LEU A 47 -3.91 -2.99 -2.24
N TRP A 48 -3.67 -1.76 -1.80
CA TRP A 48 -4.29 -1.12 -0.63
C TRP A 48 -5.82 -1.19 -0.55
N SER A 49 -6.50 -1.36 -1.69
CA SER A 49 -7.96 -1.33 -1.80
C SER A 49 -8.56 -2.54 -2.52
N TYR A 50 -7.75 -3.56 -2.85
CA TYR A 50 -8.26 -4.76 -3.52
C TYR A 50 -8.09 -5.97 -2.60
N SER A 51 -9.20 -6.68 -2.41
CA SER A 51 -9.22 -7.98 -1.74
C SER A 51 -9.55 -9.03 -2.80
N PRO A 52 -8.65 -9.99 -3.08
CA PRO A 52 -8.74 -10.93 -4.20
C PRO A 52 -9.72 -12.08 -3.93
N PHE A 53 -10.94 -11.75 -3.47
CA PHE A 53 -11.97 -12.74 -3.18
C PHE A 53 -12.37 -13.54 -4.44
N ASP A 54 -12.23 -12.95 -5.62
CA ASP A 54 -12.47 -13.58 -6.92
C ASP A 54 -11.49 -14.70 -7.26
N ARG A 55 -10.32 -14.74 -6.61
CA ARG A 55 -9.27 -15.72 -6.88
C ARG A 55 -9.21 -16.85 -5.85
N LEU A 56 -9.96 -16.72 -4.75
CA LEU A 56 -9.95 -17.72 -3.69
C LEU A 56 -10.63 -19.00 -4.13
N LYS A 57 -9.99 -20.11 -3.84
CA LYS A 57 -10.55 -21.45 -4.05
C LYS A 57 -10.49 -22.24 -2.75
N PRO A 58 -11.51 -23.08 -2.48
CA PRO A 58 -11.36 -24.10 -1.45
C PRO A 58 -10.25 -25.07 -1.87
N ILE A 59 -9.49 -25.57 -0.89
CA ILE A 59 -8.59 -26.72 -1.07
C ILE A 59 -9.43 -27.99 -1.27
#